data_AF-A0A946G9T7-F1
#
_entry.id   AF-A0A946G9T7-F1
#
_cell.length_a   1.000
_cell.length_b   1.000
_cell.length_c   1.000
_cell.angle_alpha   90.00
_cell.angle_beta   90.00
_cell.angle_gamma   90.00
#
_symmetry.space_group_name_H-M   'P 1'
#
loop_
_entity.id
_entity.type
_entity.pdbx_description
1 polymer ?
#
loop_
_entity_poly.entity_id
_entity_poly.type
_entity_poly.pdbx_seq_one_letter_code
_entity_poly.pdbx_strand_id
1 'polypeptide(L)'
;MIRTIRVARTALLLSFTLIGLTIVGGLIYLNQVGFPGRYGDWLKSELANKGVHLSFETLRFDFKQGLVATDVSFYSDEDQLVPILEGSEIALDLDKTKALRGKFKLHSLMIIDGTAHIPIDQDGRNVIARDIHGKVKITESGRIIIDGASGLIEGLRVNLSSDLRISKTKPKDDEPKPAETLKSNHVLKKVLDELALWTFSVEDPPQLAFKIKGDLGSPEQLQTSFRLDAVQLKRGQYKVRKLLIAGDLQAQIITLDKILLQDESGSASGQADWCISSNDGRFDLN
;
A
#
# COMPACT_ATOMS: atom_id res chain seq x y z
N MET A 1 63.28 18.24 -21.22
CA MET A 1 62.03 18.56 -20.47
C MET A 1 60.72 18.05 -21.11
N ILE A 2 60.68 17.60 -22.38
CA ILE A 2 59.42 17.19 -23.05
C ILE A 2 58.96 15.75 -22.71
N ARG A 3 59.88 14.88 -22.25
CA ARG A 3 59.59 13.46 -21.94
C ARG A 3 58.92 13.27 -20.57
N THR A 4 59.25 14.11 -19.59
CA THR A 4 58.70 14.06 -18.23
C THR A 4 57.24 14.53 -18.15
N ILE A 5 56.86 15.52 -18.97
CA ILE A 5 55.47 16.02 -19.05
C ILE A 5 54.55 14.96 -19.65
N ARG A 6 55.02 14.18 -20.64
CA ARG A 6 54.25 13.07 -21.22
C ARG A 6 54.00 11.97 -20.20
N VAL A 7 55.03 11.53 -19.48
CA VAL A 7 54.92 10.48 -18.45
C VAL A 7 54.02 10.92 -17.28
N ALA A 8 54.13 12.19 -16.85
CA ALA A 8 53.25 12.73 -15.82
C ALA A 8 51.78 12.76 -16.27
N ARG A 9 51.51 13.09 -17.53
CA ARG A 9 50.15 13.12 -18.09
C ARG A 9 49.55 11.72 -18.24
N THR A 10 50.33 10.72 -18.66
CA THR A 10 49.86 9.31 -18.70
C THR A 10 49.69 8.73 -17.30
N ALA A 11 50.57 9.05 -16.34
CA ALA A 11 50.44 8.61 -14.95
C ALA A 11 49.18 9.20 -14.28
N LEU A 12 48.87 10.46 -14.57
CA LEU A 12 47.68 11.15 -14.05
C LEU A 12 46.38 10.62 -14.71
N LEU A 13 46.42 10.30 -16.00
CA LEU A 13 45.31 9.62 -16.66
C LEU A 13 45.10 8.21 -16.10
N LEU A 14 46.18 7.43 -15.92
CA LEU A 14 46.13 6.09 -15.34
C LEU A 14 45.56 6.11 -13.92
N SER A 15 45.98 7.05 -13.07
CA SER A 15 45.44 7.18 -11.71
C SER A 15 43.95 7.55 -11.71
N PHE A 16 43.50 8.44 -12.61
CA PHE A 16 42.08 8.76 -12.77
C PHE A 16 41.26 7.56 -13.25
N THR A 17 41.75 6.79 -14.23
CA THR A 17 41.09 5.53 -14.64
C THR A 17 41.05 4.51 -13.52
N LEU A 18 42.12 4.37 -12.75
CA LEU A 18 42.18 3.42 -11.64
C LEU A 18 41.18 3.81 -10.55
N ILE A 19 41.14 5.09 -10.16
CA ILE A 19 40.14 5.62 -9.21
C ILE A 19 38.72 5.41 -9.75
N GLY A 20 38.49 5.69 -11.04
CA GLY A 20 37.21 5.43 -11.69
C GLY A 20 36.80 3.96 -11.66
N LEU A 21 37.74 3.04 -11.92
CA LEU A 21 37.51 1.60 -11.87
C LEU A 21 37.22 1.12 -10.44
N THR A 22 37.89 1.69 -9.43
CA THR A 22 37.64 1.38 -8.02
C THR A 22 36.28 1.89 -7.57
N ILE A 23 35.87 3.07 -8.04
CA ILE A 23 34.54 3.63 -7.77
C ILE A 23 33.45 2.77 -8.42
N VAL A 24 33.62 2.41 -9.69
CA VAL A 24 32.67 1.56 -10.43
C VAL A 24 32.64 0.14 -9.87
N GLY A 25 33.79 -0.46 -9.58
CA GLY A 25 33.90 -1.77 -8.95
C GLY A 25 33.31 -1.79 -7.53
N GLY A 26 33.54 -0.72 -6.75
CA GLY A 26 32.92 -0.52 -5.45
C GLY A 26 31.40 -0.37 -5.54
N LEU A 27 30.88 0.38 -6.52
CA LEU A 27 29.45 0.51 -6.79
C LEU A 27 28.80 -0.83 -7.19
N ILE A 28 29.48 -1.63 -8.03
CA ILE A 28 29.02 -2.97 -8.42
C ILE A 28 29.04 -3.92 -7.22
N TYR A 29 30.09 -3.89 -6.40
CA TYR A 29 30.21 -4.69 -5.19
C TYR A 29 29.11 -4.36 -4.17
N LEU A 30 28.85 -3.06 -3.95
CA LEU A 30 27.78 -2.58 -3.07
C LEU A 30 26.38 -2.97 -3.58
N ASN A 31 26.21 -3.07 -4.89
CA ASN A 31 24.97 -3.55 -5.51
C ASN A 31 24.80 -5.07 -5.42
N GLN A 32 25.88 -5.87 -5.47
CA GLN A 32 25.84 -7.34 -5.44
C GLN A 32 25.88 -7.96 -4.04
N VAL A 33 26.61 -7.37 -3.10
CA VAL A 33 26.86 -7.97 -1.77
C VAL A 33 25.96 -7.37 -0.68
N GLY A 34 25.32 -6.23 -0.95
CA GLY A 34 24.59 -5.48 0.05
C GLY A 34 25.54 -4.75 1.02
N PHE A 35 25.04 -3.68 1.66
CA PHE A 35 25.85 -2.91 2.60
C PHE A 35 25.95 -3.65 3.96
N PRO A 36 27.13 -3.74 4.59
CA PRO A 36 27.29 -4.44 5.87
C PRO A 36 26.52 -3.76 7.02
N GLY A 37 25.53 -4.48 7.56
CA GLY A 37 24.95 -4.37 8.92
C GLY A 37 24.15 -3.12 9.27
N ARG A 38 24.72 -1.92 9.13
CA ARG A 38 24.23 -0.70 9.80
C ARG A 38 22.87 -0.18 9.29
N TYR A 39 22.50 -0.50 8.05
CA TYR A 39 21.26 -0.01 7.42
C TYR A 39 20.04 -0.83 7.80
N GLY A 40 20.23 -2.15 7.98
CA GLY A 40 19.19 -3.06 8.43
C GLY A 40 18.74 -2.72 9.85
N ASP A 41 19.70 -2.49 10.76
CA ASP A 41 19.43 -2.15 12.15
C ASP A 41 18.70 -0.80 12.29
N TRP A 42 19.11 0.20 11.50
CA TRP A 42 18.41 1.49 11.44
C TRP A 42 16.98 1.34 10.92
N LEU A 43 16.77 0.59 9.84
CA LEU A 43 15.44 0.37 9.27
C LEU A 43 14.50 -0.34 10.26
N LYS A 44 15.00 -1.39 10.91
CA LYS A 44 14.27 -2.11 11.97
C LYS A 44 13.90 -1.18 13.11
N SER A 45 14.84 -0.34 13.55
CA SER A 45 14.60 0.62 14.64
C SER A 45 13.61 1.74 14.24
N GLU A 46 13.68 2.26 13.02
CA GLU A 46 12.79 3.32 12.52
C GLU A 46 11.35 2.84 12.39
N LEU A 47 11.15 1.58 11.95
CA LEU A 47 9.82 0.96 11.88
C LEU A 47 9.31 0.51 13.26
N ALA A 48 10.18 -0.04 14.10
CA ALA A 48 9.83 -0.41 15.48
C ALA A 48 9.40 0.82 16.31
N ASN A 49 10.07 1.96 16.13
CA ASN A 49 9.65 3.24 16.72
C ASN A 49 8.27 3.72 16.24
N LYS A 50 7.72 3.11 15.18
CA LYS A 50 6.38 3.35 14.65
C LYS A 50 5.44 2.16 14.89
N GLY A 51 5.83 1.20 15.75
CA GLY A 51 5.02 0.05 16.14
C GLY A 51 4.97 -1.08 15.11
N VAL A 52 5.93 -1.16 14.19
CA VAL A 52 5.96 -2.21 13.15
C VAL A 52 7.31 -2.93 13.18
N HIS A 53 7.28 -4.25 13.40
CA HIS A 53 8.47 -5.10 13.39
C HIS A 53 8.67 -5.71 12.00
N LEU A 54 9.91 -5.77 11.53
CA LEU A 54 10.24 -6.17 10.15
C LEU A 54 11.43 -7.15 10.15
N SER A 55 11.24 -8.29 9.49
CA SER A 55 12.27 -9.27 9.16
C SER A 55 12.45 -9.34 7.64
N PHE A 56 13.67 -9.56 7.16
CA PHE A 56 13.99 -9.68 5.74
C PHE A 56 15.19 -10.61 5.55
N GLU A 57 15.25 -11.32 4.42
CA GLU A 57 16.37 -12.23 4.12
C GLU A 57 17.59 -11.45 3.62
N THR A 58 17.39 -10.56 2.64
CA THR A 58 18.46 -9.77 2.06
C THR A 58 18.10 -8.29 1.99
N LEU A 59 19.11 -7.43 2.13
CA LEU A 59 18.99 -5.98 1.98
C LEU A 59 20.11 -5.48 1.05
N ARG A 60 19.72 -5.03 -0.14
CA ARG A 60 20.61 -4.48 -1.16
C ARG A 60 20.37 -3.00 -1.36
N PHE A 61 21.37 -2.30 -1.89
CA PHE A 61 21.22 -0.90 -2.29
C PHE A 61 21.13 -0.82 -3.81
N ASP A 62 19.99 -0.36 -4.33
CA ASP A 62 19.76 -0.04 -5.72
C ASP A 62 19.87 1.49 -5.94
N PHE A 63 20.69 1.90 -6.90
CA PHE A 63 20.90 3.34 -7.14
C PHE A 63 19.63 4.09 -7.55
N LYS A 64 18.71 3.43 -8.26
CA LYS A 64 17.44 4.01 -8.72
C LYS A 64 16.38 3.95 -7.61
N GLN A 65 16.27 2.83 -6.89
CA GLN A 65 15.16 2.54 -5.98
C GLN A 65 15.47 2.76 -4.49
N GLY A 66 16.75 2.89 -4.12
CA GLY A 66 17.18 3.09 -2.73
C GLY A 66 17.56 1.77 -2.06
N LEU A 67 17.04 1.50 -0.86
CA LEU A 67 17.26 0.21 -0.20
C LEU A 67 16.17 -0.76 -0.64
N VAL A 68 16.55 -1.94 -1.09
CA VAL A 68 15.63 -2.98 -1.52
C VAL A 68 15.80 -4.17 -0.59
N ALA A 69 14.74 -4.53 0.11
CA ALA A 69 14.65 -5.73 0.93
C ALA A 69 13.87 -6.81 0.17
N THR A 70 14.34 -8.05 0.22
CA THR A 70 13.69 -9.20 -0.40
C THR A 70 13.25 -10.19 0.69
N ASP A 71 12.12 -10.85 0.46
CA ASP A 71 11.47 -11.79 1.39
C ASP A 71 11.22 -11.15 2.75
N VAL A 72 10.39 -10.12 2.74
CA VAL A 72 10.10 -9.30 3.91
C VAL A 72 8.85 -9.78 4.61
N SER A 73 8.93 -9.97 5.92
CA SER A 73 7.78 -10.28 6.78
C SER A 73 7.60 -9.18 7.81
N PHE A 74 6.40 -8.61 7.86
CA PHE A 74 5.99 -7.65 8.88
C PHE A 74 5.22 -8.37 9.99
N TYR A 75 5.53 -7.98 11.23
CA TYR A 75 4.89 -8.48 12.43
C TYR A 75 4.31 -7.30 13.22
N SER A 76 3.14 -7.52 13.83
CA SER A 76 2.53 -6.50 14.70
C SER A 76 3.20 -6.47 16.08
N ASP A 77 3.82 -7.57 16.50
CA ASP A 77 4.49 -7.73 17.79
C ASP A 77 5.66 -8.72 17.64
N GLU A 78 6.67 -8.63 18.50
CA GLU A 78 7.89 -9.44 18.45
C GLU A 78 7.61 -10.94 18.71
N ASP A 79 6.54 -11.24 19.46
CA ASP A 79 6.12 -12.60 19.84
C ASP A 79 5.11 -13.26 18.86
N GLN A 80 4.68 -12.56 17.80
CA GLN A 80 3.72 -13.14 16.83
C GLN A 80 4.41 -14.08 15.84
N LEU A 81 4.01 -15.36 15.86
CA LEU A 81 4.47 -16.40 14.93
C LEU A 81 3.95 -16.25 13.49
N VAL A 82 2.89 -15.46 13.28
CA VAL A 82 2.25 -15.29 11.97
C VAL A 82 2.41 -13.85 11.49
N PRO A 83 3.03 -13.60 10.32
CA PRO A 83 3.19 -12.26 9.79
C PRO A 83 1.86 -11.67 9.32
N ILE A 84 1.67 -10.37 9.57
CA ILE A 84 0.49 -9.60 9.12
C ILE A 84 0.56 -9.29 7.63
N LEU A 85 1.78 -9.17 7.10
CA LEU A 85 2.07 -8.86 5.71
C LEU A 85 3.42 -9.46 5.34
N GLU A 86 3.44 -10.21 4.25
CA GLU A 86 4.63 -10.70 3.59
C GLU A 86 4.80 -9.93 2.27
N GLY A 87 6.02 -9.63 1.88
CA GLY A 87 6.35 -8.91 0.65
C GLY A 87 7.53 -9.57 -0.02
N SER A 88 7.38 -9.97 -1.28
CA SER A 88 8.49 -10.53 -2.06
C SER A 88 9.61 -9.51 -2.20
N GLU A 89 9.27 -8.26 -2.52
CA GLU A 89 10.23 -7.16 -2.60
C GLU A 89 9.66 -5.87 -2.02
N ILE A 90 10.48 -5.18 -1.22
CA ILE A 90 10.16 -3.88 -0.65
C ILE A 90 11.28 -2.91 -0.98
N ALA A 91 10.95 -1.85 -1.72
CA ALA A 91 11.87 -0.78 -2.04
C ALA A 91 11.60 0.46 -1.15
N LEU A 92 12.62 0.88 -0.43
CA LEU A 92 12.65 2.03 0.46
C LEU A 92 13.49 3.13 -0.18
N ASP A 93 12.80 4.19 -0.60
CA ASP A 93 13.46 5.39 -1.11
C ASP A 93 13.87 6.28 0.06
N LEU A 94 15.17 6.55 0.16
CA LEU A 94 15.77 7.39 1.19
C LEU A 94 16.20 8.73 0.59
N ASP A 95 16.11 9.79 1.39
CA ASP A 95 16.69 11.09 1.02
C ASP A 95 18.23 10.97 0.90
N LYS A 96 18.72 10.81 -0.33
CA LYS A 96 20.15 10.61 -0.65
C LYS A 96 21.02 11.75 -0.11
N THR A 97 20.51 12.99 -0.12
CA THR A 97 21.25 14.17 0.34
C THR A 97 21.46 14.15 1.85
N LYS A 98 20.44 13.71 2.60
CA LYS A 98 20.53 13.59 4.06
C LYS A 98 21.28 12.31 4.47
N ALA A 99 21.12 11.22 3.73
CA ALA A 99 21.85 9.97 3.95
C ALA A 99 23.37 10.17 3.85
N LEU A 100 23.84 10.98 2.88
CA LEU A 100 25.26 11.36 2.77
C LEU A 100 25.79 12.14 3.98
N ARG A 101 24.91 12.77 4.75
CA ARG A 101 25.24 13.48 6.01
C ARG A 101 24.94 12.65 7.26
N GLY A 102 24.68 11.35 7.10
CA GLY A 102 24.34 10.43 8.20
C GLY A 102 22.94 10.61 8.78
N LYS A 103 22.07 11.39 8.13
CA LYS A 103 20.67 11.57 8.54
C LYS A 103 19.77 10.75 7.63
N PHE A 104 19.26 9.64 8.12
CA PHE A 104 18.39 8.76 7.35
C PHE A 104 16.93 9.17 7.57
N LYS A 105 16.20 9.38 6.47
CA LYS A 105 14.78 9.71 6.50
C LYS A 105 14.09 8.97 5.37
N LEU A 106 13.08 8.18 5.73
CA LEU A 106 12.25 7.45 4.77
C LEU A 106 11.40 8.45 3.98
N HIS A 107 11.50 8.42 2.65
CA HIS A 107 10.73 9.26 1.76
C HIS A 107 9.54 8.50 1.16
N SER A 108 9.78 7.28 0.69
CA SER A 108 8.72 6.41 0.19
C SER A 108 9.02 4.93 0.41
N LEU A 109 7.97 4.15 0.55
CA LEU A 109 7.96 2.70 0.66
C LEU A 109 7.18 2.16 -0.55
N MET A 110 7.74 1.21 -1.27
CA MET A 110 7.08 0.49 -2.34
C MET A 110 7.04 -0.99 -2.00
N ILE A 111 5.89 -1.60 -2.15
CA ILE A 111 5.68 -3.04 -1.94
C ILE A 111 5.37 -3.65 -3.31
N ILE A 112 6.02 -4.77 -3.61
CA ILE A 112 5.86 -5.53 -4.85
C ILE A 112 5.57 -6.98 -4.47
N ASP A 113 4.50 -7.54 -5.02
CA ASP A 113 4.07 -8.93 -4.82
C ASP A 113 3.97 -9.29 -3.33
N GLY A 114 3.14 -8.53 -2.61
CA GLY A 114 2.84 -8.79 -1.20
C GLY A 114 1.64 -9.69 -0.97
N THR A 115 1.66 -10.42 0.14
CA THR A 115 0.57 -11.24 0.66
C THR A 115 0.24 -10.81 2.09
N ALA A 116 -0.99 -10.35 2.35
CA ALA A 116 -1.44 -9.98 3.69
C ALA A 116 -2.42 -11.00 4.25
N HIS A 117 -2.31 -11.26 5.55
CA HIS A 117 -3.24 -12.08 6.31
C HIS A 117 -4.09 -11.18 7.20
N ILE A 118 -5.35 -10.95 6.80
CA ILE A 118 -6.26 -10.04 7.48
C ILE A 118 -7.21 -10.86 8.38
N PRO A 119 -7.08 -10.78 9.72
CA PRO A 119 -7.99 -11.48 10.62
C PRO A 119 -9.34 -10.76 10.66
N ILE A 120 -10.43 -11.44 10.29
CA ILE A 120 -11.76 -10.83 10.21
C ILE A 120 -12.62 -11.09 11.46
N ASP A 121 -12.32 -12.14 12.23
CA ASP A 121 -13.11 -12.51 13.41
C ASP A 121 -12.24 -13.07 14.54
N GLN A 122 -12.79 -13.10 15.76
CA GLN A 122 -12.18 -13.76 16.92
C GLN A 122 -12.10 -15.29 16.74
N ASP A 123 -12.93 -15.84 15.85
CA ASP A 123 -12.96 -17.27 15.48
C ASP A 123 -11.76 -17.70 14.60
N GLY A 124 -10.83 -16.80 14.28
CA GLY A 124 -9.61 -17.12 13.53
C GLY A 124 -9.79 -17.22 12.01
N ARG A 125 -10.90 -16.71 11.45
CA ARG A 125 -11.04 -16.60 9.99
C ARG A 125 -10.13 -15.50 9.46
N ASN A 126 -9.15 -15.90 8.67
CA ASN A 126 -8.22 -15.01 7.99
C ASN A 126 -8.59 -14.91 6.52
N VAL A 127 -8.64 -13.68 6.02
CA VAL A 127 -8.75 -13.40 4.59
C VAL A 127 -7.37 -13.09 4.04
N ILE A 128 -7.06 -13.71 2.90
CA ILE A 128 -5.76 -13.55 2.27
C ILE A 128 -5.89 -12.52 1.15
N ALA A 129 -5.16 -11.43 1.29
CA ALA A 129 -4.93 -10.49 0.20
C ALA A 129 -3.62 -10.86 -0.51
N ARG A 130 -3.64 -11.03 -1.82
CA ARG A 130 -2.47 -11.42 -2.65
C ARG A 130 -2.18 -10.36 -3.68
N ASP A 131 -1.03 -10.48 -4.35
CA ASP A 131 -0.58 -9.61 -5.44
C ASP A 131 -0.67 -8.13 -5.02
N ILE A 132 -0.26 -7.84 -3.77
CA ILE A 132 -0.29 -6.50 -3.23
C ILE A 132 0.86 -5.72 -3.83
N HIS A 133 0.50 -4.67 -4.57
CA HIS A 133 1.44 -3.70 -5.10
C HIS A 133 1.03 -2.31 -4.63
N GLY A 134 1.99 -1.45 -4.33
CA GLY A 134 1.64 -0.07 -4.01
C GLY A 134 2.83 0.75 -3.59
N LYS A 135 2.71 2.07 -3.75
CA LYS A 135 3.72 3.03 -3.30
C LYS A 135 3.11 3.99 -2.27
N VAL A 136 3.72 4.03 -1.10
CA VAL A 136 3.40 4.94 -0.01
C VAL A 136 4.49 6.01 0.07
N LYS A 137 4.14 7.28 -0.05
CA LYS A 137 5.05 8.43 0.10
C LYS A 137 4.69 9.18 1.38
N ILE A 138 5.72 9.55 2.15
CA ILE A 138 5.54 10.33 3.38
C ILE A 138 6.26 11.68 3.18
N THR A 139 5.50 12.77 3.18
CA THR A 139 6.05 14.12 3.01
C THR A 139 6.60 14.66 4.34
N GLU A 140 7.44 15.69 4.26
CA GLU A 140 7.95 16.37 5.46
C GLU A 140 6.86 17.08 6.28
N SER A 141 5.74 17.42 5.63
CA SER A 141 4.56 18.01 6.27
C SER A 141 3.70 17.02 7.03
N GLY A 142 4.03 15.72 7.00
CA GLY A 142 3.23 14.65 7.63
C GLY A 142 2.07 14.18 6.76
N ARG A 143 2.14 14.36 5.45
CA ARG A 143 1.15 13.85 4.49
C ARG A 143 1.55 12.45 4.04
N ILE A 144 0.64 11.49 4.14
CA ILE A 144 0.76 10.15 3.55
C ILE A 144 0.02 10.17 2.23
N ILE A 145 0.72 9.81 1.16
CA ILE A 145 0.14 9.65 -0.17
C ILE A 145 0.34 8.19 -0.59
N ILE A 146 -0.76 7.47 -0.80
CA ILE A 146 -0.74 6.13 -1.38
C ILE A 146 -1.15 6.26 -2.84
N ASP A 147 -0.20 6.03 -3.73
CA ASP A 147 -0.41 6.10 -5.17
C ASP A 147 -0.72 4.68 -5.70
N GLY A 148 -1.99 4.43 -6.03
CA GLY A 148 -2.42 3.27 -6.80
C GLY A 148 -2.03 1.93 -6.18
N ALA A 149 -2.27 1.75 -4.88
CA ALA A 149 -2.14 0.43 -4.28
C ALA A 149 -3.20 -0.51 -4.86
N SER A 150 -2.84 -1.74 -5.18
CA SER A 150 -3.72 -2.76 -5.75
C SER A 150 -3.47 -4.10 -5.08
N GLY A 151 -4.50 -4.95 -5.00
CA GLY A 151 -4.37 -6.32 -4.55
C GLY A 151 -5.61 -7.16 -4.87
N LEU A 152 -5.48 -8.47 -4.76
CA LEU A 152 -6.57 -9.44 -4.90
C LEU A 152 -7.00 -9.96 -3.53
N ILE A 153 -8.26 -9.76 -3.15
CA ILE A 153 -8.83 -10.21 -1.88
C ILE A 153 -9.99 -11.16 -2.20
N GLU A 154 -9.87 -12.46 -1.92
CA GLU A 154 -10.92 -13.46 -2.24
C GLU A 154 -11.41 -13.37 -3.71
N GLY A 155 -10.49 -13.06 -4.64
CA GLY A 155 -10.81 -12.89 -6.07
C GLY A 155 -11.37 -11.51 -6.46
N LEU A 156 -11.58 -10.59 -5.51
CA LEU A 156 -11.91 -9.19 -5.77
C LEU A 156 -10.64 -8.38 -6.01
N ARG A 157 -10.58 -7.63 -7.11
CA ARG A 157 -9.48 -6.67 -7.34
C ARG A 157 -9.77 -5.35 -6.64
N VAL A 158 -9.00 -5.06 -5.60
CA VAL A 158 -9.14 -3.83 -4.82
C VAL A 158 -8.04 -2.86 -5.23
N ASN A 159 -8.42 -1.62 -5.53
CA ASN A 159 -7.52 -0.51 -5.78
C ASN A 159 -7.73 0.58 -4.72
N LEU A 160 -6.66 1.07 -4.13
CA LEU A 160 -6.68 2.11 -3.11
C LEU A 160 -5.73 3.24 -3.51
N SER A 161 -6.25 4.46 -3.53
CA SER A 161 -5.45 5.67 -3.58
C SER A 161 -5.78 6.53 -2.38
N SER A 162 -4.78 7.07 -1.69
CA SER A 162 -5.04 7.93 -0.55
C SER A 162 -4.15 9.15 -0.51
N ASP A 163 -4.68 10.21 0.07
CA ASP A 163 -4.00 11.47 0.29
C ASP A 163 -4.45 12.03 1.63
N LEU A 164 -3.71 11.65 2.67
CA LEU A 164 -4.07 11.83 4.06
C LEU A 164 -3.06 12.74 4.74
N ARG A 165 -3.54 13.72 5.50
CA ARG A 165 -2.70 14.49 6.42
C ARG A 165 -2.72 13.83 7.78
N ILE A 166 -1.55 13.53 8.33
CA ILE A 166 -1.41 13.11 9.73
C ILE A 166 -1.10 14.35 10.56
N SER A 167 -1.82 14.53 11.66
CA SER A 167 -1.44 15.50 12.69
C SER A 167 -0.20 15.01 13.44
N LYS A 168 0.77 15.89 13.70
CA LYS A 168 2.05 15.57 14.38
C LYS A 168 1.91 15.16 15.85
N THR A 169 0.69 14.99 16.34
CA THR A 169 0.45 14.42 17.66
C THR A 169 1.07 13.04 17.64
N LYS A 170 2.10 12.82 18.48
CA LYS A 170 2.60 11.46 18.75
C LYS A 170 1.38 10.57 18.93
N PRO A 171 1.35 9.36 18.33
CA PRO A 171 0.39 8.37 18.78
C PRO A 171 0.56 8.35 20.30
N LYS A 172 -0.53 8.64 21.04
CA LYS A 172 -0.61 8.10 22.39
C LYS A 172 -0.37 6.61 22.21
N ASP A 173 0.35 6.04 23.15
CA ASP A 173 0.63 4.61 23.27
C ASP A 173 -0.65 3.79 23.53
N ASP A 174 -1.73 4.15 22.84
CA ASP A 174 -2.91 3.33 22.67
C ASP A 174 -2.55 2.41 21.51
N GLU A 175 -1.97 1.25 21.84
CA GLU A 175 -2.18 0.05 21.03
C GLU A 175 -3.64 0.06 20.56
N PRO A 176 -3.92 -0.10 19.26
CA PRO A 176 -5.29 -0.21 18.81
C PRO A 176 -5.92 -1.37 19.58
N LYS A 177 -6.81 -1.03 20.54
CA LYS A 177 -7.47 -2.04 21.37
C LYS A 177 -8.09 -3.07 20.43
N PRO A 178 -7.88 -4.38 20.64
CA PRO A 178 -8.40 -5.42 19.76
C PRO A 178 -9.89 -5.27 19.44
N ALA A 179 -10.67 -4.70 20.36
CA ALA A 179 -12.09 -4.43 20.18
C ALA A 179 -12.44 -3.38 19.10
N GLU A 180 -11.57 -2.41 18.79
CA GLU A 180 -11.84 -1.37 17.78
C GLU A 180 -11.44 -1.82 16.37
N THR A 181 -10.32 -2.54 16.22
CA THR A 181 -9.93 -3.20 14.96
C THR A 181 -10.96 -4.25 14.55
N LEU A 182 -11.47 -5.04 15.49
CA LEU A 182 -12.52 -6.03 15.22
C LEU A 182 -13.86 -5.41 14.81
N LYS A 183 -14.24 -4.23 15.36
CA LYS A 183 -15.45 -3.51 14.91
C LYS A 183 -15.33 -3.00 13.48
N SER A 184 -14.15 -2.51 13.10
CA SER A 184 -13.85 -2.09 11.73
C SER A 184 -13.95 -3.27 10.75
N ASN A 185 -13.54 -4.46 11.19
CA ASN A 185 -13.61 -5.68 10.39
C ASN A 185 -15.03 -6.23 10.23
N HIS A 186 -16.02 -5.78 11.00
CA HIS A 186 -17.41 -6.23 10.86
C HIS A 186 -18.06 -5.76 9.55
N VAL A 187 -17.76 -4.53 9.09
CA VAL A 187 -18.26 -4.02 7.81
C VAL A 187 -17.60 -4.78 6.66
N LEU A 188 -16.29 -4.98 6.74
CA LEU A 188 -15.54 -5.79 5.78
C LEU A 188 -16.10 -7.21 5.71
N LYS A 189 -16.37 -7.84 6.87
CA LYS A 189 -17.01 -9.15 6.97
C LYS A 189 -18.34 -9.18 6.24
N LYS A 190 -19.25 -8.24 6.50
CA LYS A 190 -20.55 -8.19 5.82
C LYS A 190 -20.42 -8.06 4.31
N VAL A 191 -19.50 -7.22 3.84
CA VAL A 191 -19.25 -7.04 2.41
C VAL A 191 -18.69 -8.32 1.79
N LEU A 192 -17.74 -8.97 2.44
CA LEU A 192 -17.14 -10.22 1.96
C LEU A 192 -18.14 -11.38 2.02
N ASP A 193 -18.95 -11.49 3.07
CA ASP A 193 -20.01 -12.49 3.20
C ASP A 193 -21.04 -12.33 2.08
N GLU A 194 -21.44 -11.08 1.74
CA GLU A 194 -22.32 -10.82 0.59
C GLU A 194 -21.64 -11.13 -0.74
N LEU A 195 -20.38 -10.73 -0.93
CA LEU A 195 -19.61 -11.04 -2.14
C LEU A 195 -19.45 -12.54 -2.34
N ALA A 196 -19.29 -13.32 -1.26
CA ALA A 196 -19.20 -14.78 -1.31
C ALA A 196 -20.48 -15.46 -1.84
N LEU A 197 -21.62 -14.77 -1.82
CA LEU A 197 -22.86 -15.27 -2.43
C LEU A 197 -22.86 -15.13 -3.96
N TRP A 198 -21.91 -14.39 -4.53
CA TRP A 198 -21.77 -14.16 -5.95
C TRP A 198 -20.59 -14.97 -6.52
N THR A 199 -20.81 -15.58 -7.67
CA THR A 199 -19.75 -16.21 -8.46
C THR A 199 -19.38 -15.29 -9.62
N PHE A 200 -18.09 -15.10 -9.84
CA PHE A 200 -17.54 -14.25 -10.89
C PHE A 200 -16.37 -14.93 -11.61
N SER A 201 -16.02 -14.42 -12.80
CA SER A 201 -14.90 -14.94 -13.59
C SER A 201 -13.57 -14.56 -12.95
N VAL A 202 -12.61 -15.48 -12.98
CA VAL A 202 -11.23 -15.21 -12.53
C VAL A 202 -10.50 -14.31 -13.53
N GLU A 203 -10.90 -14.35 -14.81
CA GLU A 203 -10.29 -13.53 -15.88
C GLU A 203 -10.70 -12.06 -15.77
N ASP A 204 -11.95 -11.80 -15.38
CA ASP A 204 -12.53 -10.46 -15.20
C ASP A 204 -13.06 -10.31 -13.76
N PRO A 205 -12.16 -10.24 -12.76
CA PRO A 205 -12.58 -10.11 -11.37
C PRO A 205 -13.30 -8.78 -11.15
N PRO A 206 -14.30 -8.72 -10.28
CA PRO A 206 -14.92 -7.47 -9.89
C PRO A 206 -13.86 -6.50 -9.36
N GLN A 207 -13.99 -5.22 -9.71
CA GLN A 207 -13.03 -4.18 -9.36
C GLN A 207 -13.63 -3.21 -8.37
N LEU A 208 -12.99 -3.04 -7.23
CA LEU A 208 -13.39 -2.10 -6.20
C LEU A 208 -12.28 -1.05 -6.02
N ALA A 209 -12.57 0.18 -6.41
CA ALA A 209 -11.63 1.29 -6.30
C ALA A 209 -12.07 2.24 -5.17
N PHE A 210 -11.12 2.61 -4.32
CA PHE A 210 -11.28 3.60 -3.26
C PHE A 210 -10.32 4.76 -3.47
N LYS A 211 -10.82 5.97 -3.21
CA LYS A 211 -10.02 7.18 -3.17
C LYS A 211 -10.32 7.95 -1.90
N ILE A 212 -9.36 7.99 -0.98
CA ILE A 212 -9.53 8.60 0.33
C ILE A 212 -8.71 9.89 0.38
N LYS A 213 -9.32 11.00 0.80
CA LYS A 213 -8.66 12.29 0.97
C LYS A 213 -9.08 12.94 2.27
N GLY A 214 -8.17 13.67 2.91
CA GLY A 214 -8.52 14.54 4.04
C GLY A 214 -7.49 14.51 5.16
N ASP A 215 -7.93 14.83 6.37
CA ASP A 215 -7.10 14.88 7.57
C ASP A 215 -7.49 13.76 8.52
N LEU A 216 -6.53 12.92 8.91
CA LEU A 216 -6.75 11.88 9.92
C LEU A 216 -7.01 12.45 11.31
N GLY A 217 -6.59 13.70 11.58
CA GLY A 217 -6.91 14.42 12.82
C GLY A 217 -8.33 14.97 12.87
N SER A 218 -9.05 14.98 11.75
CA SER A 218 -10.44 15.42 11.64
C SER A 218 -11.22 14.41 10.79
N PRO A 219 -11.58 13.23 11.34
CA PRO A 219 -12.26 12.17 10.61
C PRO A 219 -13.52 12.61 9.86
N GLU A 220 -14.24 13.60 10.39
CA GLU A 220 -15.41 14.22 9.75
C GLU A 220 -15.10 14.93 8.42
N GLN A 221 -13.84 15.29 8.18
CA GLN A 221 -13.35 15.90 6.94
C GLN A 221 -12.81 14.88 5.94
N LEU A 222 -12.86 13.58 6.26
CA LEU A 222 -12.47 12.54 5.32
C LEU A 222 -13.51 12.45 4.20
N GLN A 223 -13.00 12.49 2.98
CA GLN A 223 -13.74 12.26 1.75
C GLN A 223 -13.30 10.91 1.19
N THR A 224 -14.25 10.00 1.00
CA THR A 224 -13.99 8.68 0.43
C THR A 224 -14.85 8.49 -0.81
N SER A 225 -14.25 8.51 -1.99
CA SER A 225 -14.91 8.08 -3.22
C SER A 225 -14.74 6.58 -3.38
N PHE A 226 -15.79 5.89 -3.83
CA PHE A 226 -15.74 4.47 -4.12
C PHE A 226 -16.39 4.15 -5.46
N ARG A 227 -15.89 3.10 -6.11
CA ARG A 227 -16.44 2.57 -7.35
C ARG A 227 -16.29 1.06 -7.39
N LEU A 228 -17.41 0.35 -7.52
CA LEU A 228 -17.48 -1.07 -7.79
C LEU A 228 -17.88 -1.27 -9.26
N ASP A 229 -17.03 -1.91 -10.05
CA ASP A 229 -17.33 -2.31 -11.43
C ASP A 229 -17.22 -3.82 -11.53
N ALA A 230 -18.33 -4.49 -11.86
CA ALA A 230 -18.40 -5.93 -11.90
C ALA A 230 -19.15 -6.38 -13.14
N VAL A 231 -18.63 -7.42 -13.80
CA VAL A 231 -19.21 -8.00 -15.00
C VAL A 231 -19.45 -9.48 -14.82
N GLN A 232 -20.47 -10.01 -15.49
CA GLN A 232 -20.80 -11.44 -15.51
C GLN A 232 -20.95 -12.06 -14.10
N LEU A 233 -21.52 -11.30 -13.16
CA LEU A 233 -21.83 -11.81 -11.82
C LEU A 233 -22.96 -12.85 -11.90
N LYS A 234 -22.85 -13.92 -11.13
CA LYS A 234 -23.89 -14.94 -11.01
C LYS A 234 -24.26 -15.14 -9.56
N ARG A 235 -25.56 -15.23 -9.28
CA ARG A 235 -26.11 -15.63 -7.98
C ARG A 235 -27.12 -16.74 -8.20
N GLY A 236 -26.71 -17.98 -7.96
CA GLY A 236 -27.48 -19.16 -8.35
C GLY A 236 -27.74 -19.18 -9.86
N GLN A 237 -29.01 -19.11 -10.27
CA GLN A 237 -29.42 -19.08 -11.68
C GLN A 237 -29.47 -17.67 -12.28
N TYR A 238 -29.45 -16.64 -11.44
CA TYR A 238 -29.56 -15.26 -11.89
C TYR A 238 -28.20 -14.74 -12.37
N LYS A 239 -28.18 -14.12 -13.55
CA LYS A 239 -26.98 -13.58 -14.18
C LYS A 239 -27.10 -12.08 -14.33
N VAL A 240 -26.17 -11.36 -13.72
CA VAL A 240 -26.01 -9.92 -13.90
C VAL A 240 -24.86 -9.71 -14.88
N ARG A 241 -25.17 -9.15 -16.05
CA ARG A 241 -24.15 -8.85 -17.07
C ARG A 241 -23.21 -7.76 -16.59
N LYS A 242 -23.76 -6.72 -15.94
CA LYS A 242 -23.01 -5.59 -15.44
C LYS A 242 -23.63 -5.02 -14.17
N LEU A 243 -22.80 -4.79 -13.17
CA LEU A 243 -23.13 -4.03 -11.97
C LEU A 243 -22.09 -2.93 -11.83
N LEU A 244 -22.55 -1.69 -11.80
CA LEU A 244 -21.73 -0.53 -11.52
C LEU A 244 -22.35 0.25 -10.37
N ILE A 245 -21.57 0.43 -9.32
CA ILE A 245 -21.93 1.28 -8.18
C ILE A 245 -20.81 2.30 -8.02
N ALA A 246 -21.14 3.59 -7.99
CA ALA A 246 -20.18 4.65 -7.71
C ALA A 246 -20.81 5.70 -6.80
N GLY A 247 -20.00 6.27 -5.93
CA GLY A 247 -20.47 7.20 -4.93
C GLY A 247 -19.36 7.79 -4.07
N ASP A 248 -19.77 8.62 -3.13
CA ASP A 248 -18.91 9.32 -2.20
C ASP A 248 -19.42 9.18 -0.76
N LEU A 249 -18.50 9.20 0.19
CA LEU A 249 -18.76 9.31 1.62
C LEU A 249 -18.05 10.56 2.12
N GLN A 250 -18.82 11.51 2.64
CA GLN A 250 -18.30 12.72 3.28
C GLN A 250 -19.24 13.16 4.39
N ALA A 251 -18.68 13.60 5.53
CA ALA A 251 -19.46 14.16 6.64
C ALA A 251 -20.66 13.29 7.06
N GLN A 252 -20.46 11.96 7.10
CA GLN A 252 -21.47 10.95 7.44
C GLN A 252 -22.63 10.81 6.44
N ILE A 253 -22.51 11.39 5.25
CA ILE A 253 -23.47 11.21 4.15
C ILE A 253 -22.81 10.33 3.09
N ILE A 254 -23.49 9.24 2.74
CA ILE A 254 -23.14 8.38 1.62
C ILE A 254 -24.02 8.80 0.44
N THR A 255 -23.41 9.16 -0.69
CA THR A 255 -24.11 9.31 -1.96
C THR A 255 -23.76 8.12 -2.85
N LEU A 256 -24.75 7.62 -3.57
CA LEU A 256 -24.63 6.66 -4.65
C LEU A 256 -25.01 7.39 -5.93
N ASP A 257 -24.05 8.11 -6.51
CA ASP A 257 -24.27 8.96 -7.69
C ASP A 257 -24.59 8.14 -8.94
N LYS A 258 -24.21 6.86 -8.94
CA LYS A 258 -24.53 5.94 -10.02
C LYS A 258 -24.69 4.53 -9.52
N ILE A 259 -25.90 4.01 -9.67
CA ILE A 259 -26.21 2.59 -9.61
C ILE A 259 -26.67 2.19 -11.00
N LEU A 260 -26.00 1.23 -11.62
CA LEU A 260 -26.40 0.66 -12.91
C LEU A 260 -26.32 -0.86 -12.80
N LEU A 261 -27.46 -1.50 -13.05
CA LEU A 261 -27.58 -2.95 -13.11
C LEU A 261 -28.10 -3.33 -14.49
N GLN A 262 -27.43 -4.28 -15.14
CA GLN A 262 -27.81 -4.80 -16.43
C GLN A 262 -27.83 -6.32 -16.38
N ASP A 263 -28.95 -6.91 -16.79
CA ASP A 263 -29.17 -8.35 -16.79
C ASP A 263 -29.70 -8.84 -18.16
N GLU A 264 -30.33 -10.01 -18.19
CA GLU A 264 -30.95 -10.54 -19.41
C GLU A 264 -32.25 -9.81 -19.80
N SER A 265 -32.95 -9.22 -18.83
CA SER A 265 -34.25 -8.56 -19.00
C SER A 265 -34.14 -7.08 -19.39
N GLY A 266 -33.02 -6.41 -19.08
CA GLY A 266 -32.81 -5.01 -19.45
C GLY A 266 -31.73 -4.34 -18.61
N SER A 267 -31.89 -3.03 -18.42
CA SER A 267 -31.04 -2.21 -17.56
C SER A 267 -31.88 -1.36 -16.62
N ALA A 268 -31.48 -1.30 -15.36
CA ALA A 268 -32.02 -0.39 -14.36
C ALA A 268 -30.91 0.57 -13.91
N SER A 269 -31.26 1.83 -13.70
CA SER A 269 -30.33 2.81 -13.15
C SER A 269 -30.95 3.61 -12.02
N GLY A 270 -30.13 4.16 -11.14
CA GLY A 270 -30.63 4.91 -10.01
C GLY A 270 -29.55 5.66 -9.28
N GLN A 271 -30.00 6.49 -8.33
CA GLN A 271 -29.17 7.26 -7.42
C GLN A 271 -29.74 7.15 -6.02
N ALA A 272 -28.88 7.23 -5.00
CA ALA A 272 -29.33 7.24 -3.61
C ALA A 272 -28.48 8.19 -2.78
N ASP A 273 -29.03 8.70 -1.69
CA ASP A 273 -28.30 9.38 -0.63
C ASP A 273 -28.76 8.85 0.73
N TRP A 274 -27.82 8.65 1.64
CA TRP A 274 -28.06 8.12 2.96
C TRP A 274 -27.27 8.90 3.99
N CYS A 275 -27.96 9.43 5.00
CA CYS A 275 -27.34 10.07 6.16
C CYS A 275 -27.18 9.05 7.30
N ILE A 276 -25.94 8.73 7.67
CA ILE A 276 -25.63 7.70 8.67
C ILE A 276 -26.13 8.11 10.06
N SER A 277 -26.06 9.41 10.41
CA SER A 277 -26.45 9.90 11.73
C SER A 277 -27.95 9.88 11.98
N SER A 278 -28.75 10.24 10.97
CA SER A 278 -30.21 10.24 11.06
C SER A 278 -30.84 8.92 10.60
N ASN A 279 -30.04 8.01 10.02
CA ASN A 279 -30.50 6.76 9.44
C ASN A 279 -31.68 6.98 8.46
N ASP A 280 -31.59 8.06 7.68
CA ASP A 280 -32.57 8.49 6.69
C ASP A 280 -31.91 8.59 5.32
N GLY A 281 -32.66 8.33 4.26
CA GLY A 281 -32.12 8.32 2.92
C GLY A 281 -33.19 8.45 1.85
N ARG A 282 -32.77 8.89 0.67
CA ARG A 282 -33.63 8.98 -0.51
C ARG A 282 -33.04 8.13 -1.61
N PHE A 283 -33.92 7.68 -2.49
CA PHE A 283 -33.57 6.83 -3.60
C PHE A 283 -34.42 7.20 -4.80
N ASP A 284 -33.78 7.25 -5.96
CA ASP A 284 -34.41 7.57 -7.24
C ASP A 284 -34.02 6.50 -8.27
N LEU A 285 -35.02 6.04 -9.03
CA LEU A 285 -34.89 5.04 -10.08
C LEU A 285 -35.19 5.70 -11.42
N ASN A 286 -34.25 5.55 -12.36
CA ASN A 286 -34.38 6.00 -13.75
C ASN A 286 -34.58 4.81 -14.70
#